data_AF-A0A7V4J723-F1
#
_entry.id   AF-A0A7V4J723-F1
#
_cell.length_a   1.000
_cell.length_b   1.000
_cell.length_c   1.000
_cell.angle_alpha   90.00
_cell.angle_beta   90.00
_cell.angle_gamma   90.00
#
_symmetry.space_group_name_H-M   'P 1'
#
loop_
_entity.id
_entity.type
_entity.pdbx_description
1 polymer ?
#
loop_
_entity_poly.entity_id
_entity_poly.type
_entity_poly.pdbx_seq_one_letter_code
_entity_poly.pdbx_strand_id
1 'polypeptide(L)'
;GDPFIGYRFTLDTPNNVEGLRFLTSLARNGYGPLPTTRPRDYEDPRKLFLAGQVAMFFGTPSDIHYILSRAPDFPVGVTELPETPAGAGAASALGSTGLLVPRGSPHRQAAFEFMKWATADRYGLAMARRLGRYPARTWLLTTPHFAGDPLLKPFLSQLTAARPYLLDAFPEVERAYTDAIKAAFYGADPAEALRAAQEEANRYLEETSRKSP
;
A
#
# COMPACT_ATOMS: atom_id res chain seq x y z
N GLY A 1 -7.25 -16.82 22.46
CA GLY A 1 -7.85 -16.99 21.13
C GLY A 1 -6.88 -16.43 20.13
N ASP A 2 -6.60 -17.19 19.08
CA ASP A 2 -5.85 -16.69 17.93
C ASP A 2 -6.65 -15.55 17.29
N PRO A 3 -6.11 -14.32 17.16
CA PRO A 3 -6.81 -13.19 16.54
C PRO A 3 -7.17 -13.41 15.07
N PHE A 4 -6.72 -14.50 14.45
CA PHE A 4 -6.96 -14.81 13.03
C PHE A 4 -8.16 -15.73 12.76
N ILE A 5 -8.86 -16.22 13.80
CA ILE A 5 -10.10 -16.99 13.66
C ILE A 5 -11.24 -16.03 13.28
N GLY A 6 -11.66 -16.06 12.01
CA GLY A 6 -12.84 -15.33 11.53
C GLY A 6 -12.70 -14.59 10.20
N TYR A 7 -11.52 -14.58 9.58
CA TYR A 7 -11.35 -13.98 8.26
C TYR A 7 -11.89 -14.90 7.16
N ARG A 8 -12.64 -14.32 6.23
CA ARG A 8 -13.03 -14.95 4.97
C ARG A 8 -12.28 -14.27 3.84
N PHE A 9 -11.42 -15.02 3.16
CA PHE A 9 -10.76 -14.53 1.94
C PHE A 9 -11.78 -14.40 0.80
N THR A 10 -11.66 -13.34 0.03
CA THR A 10 -12.56 -13.00 -1.09
C THR A 10 -11.76 -12.52 -2.31
N LEU A 11 -10.71 -13.27 -2.64
CA LEU A 11 -9.74 -12.95 -3.68
C LEU A 11 -10.33 -13.04 -5.09
N ASP A 12 -11.27 -13.95 -5.32
CA ASP A 12 -11.89 -14.28 -6.61
C ASP A 12 -13.25 -13.64 -6.87
N THR A 13 -13.64 -12.65 -6.07
CA THR A 13 -14.92 -11.96 -6.27
C THR A 13 -15.03 -11.32 -7.66
N PRO A 14 -16.23 -11.18 -8.23
CA PRO A 14 -16.43 -10.54 -9.54
C PRO A 14 -15.75 -9.17 -9.66
N ASN A 15 -15.81 -8.36 -8.59
CA ASN A 15 -15.17 -7.04 -8.55
C ASN A 15 -13.64 -7.11 -8.67
N ASN A 16 -12.99 -8.10 -8.03
CA ASN A 16 -11.54 -8.28 -8.15
C ASN A 16 -11.16 -8.77 -9.54
N VAL A 17 -11.96 -9.67 -10.12
CA VAL A 17 -11.77 -10.17 -11.49
C VAL A 17 -11.89 -9.02 -12.49
N GLU A 18 -12.91 -8.17 -12.35
CA GLU A 18 -13.10 -6.99 -13.21
C GLU A 18 -11.96 -5.98 -13.05
N GLY A 19 -11.54 -5.68 -11.82
CA GLY A 19 -10.40 -4.81 -11.56
C GLY A 19 -9.11 -5.32 -12.19
N LEU A 20 -8.81 -6.61 -12.06
CA LEU A 20 -7.63 -7.22 -12.67
C LEU A 20 -7.72 -7.25 -14.20
N ARG A 21 -8.91 -7.49 -14.77
CA ARG A 21 -9.14 -7.38 -16.22
C ARG A 21 -8.90 -5.96 -16.72
N PHE A 22 -9.40 -4.95 -16.02
CA PHE A 22 -9.16 -3.56 -16.35
C PHE A 22 -7.66 -3.22 -16.35
N LEU A 23 -6.94 -3.54 -15.27
CA LEU A 23 -5.51 -3.26 -15.16
C LEU A 23 -4.67 -3.98 -16.22
N THR A 24 -4.95 -5.26 -16.46
CA THR A 24 -4.24 -6.03 -17.51
C THR A 24 -4.57 -5.52 -18.91
N SER A 25 -5.80 -5.02 -19.15
CA SER A 25 -6.16 -4.39 -20.43
C SER A 25 -5.36 -3.10 -20.67
N LEU A 26 -5.10 -2.30 -19.64
CA LEU A 26 -4.27 -1.09 -19.78
C LEU A 26 -2.85 -1.44 -20.24
N ALA A 27 -2.23 -2.44 -19.60
CA ALA A 27 -0.89 -2.90 -19.98
C ALA A 27 -0.86 -3.50 -21.40
N ARG A 28 -1.84 -4.34 -21.75
CA ARG A 28 -1.95 -4.94 -23.10
C ARG A 28 -2.14 -3.90 -24.20
N ASN A 29 -2.82 -2.79 -23.90
CA ASN A 29 -3.00 -1.67 -24.82
C ASN A 29 -1.81 -0.68 -24.82
N GLY A 30 -0.73 -0.96 -24.09
CA GLY A 30 0.47 -0.14 -24.06
C GLY A 30 0.40 1.10 -23.16
N TYR A 31 -0.62 1.21 -22.29
CA TYR A 31 -0.77 2.33 -21.35
C TYR A 31 0.06 2.19 -20.07
N GLY A 32 0.77 1.07 -19.90
CA GLY A 32 1.67 0.86 -18.76
C GLY A 32 2.64 -0.29 -19.01
N PRO A 33 3.81 -0.27 -18.36
CA PRO A 33 4.77 -1.36 -18.43
C PRO A 33 4.20 -2.63 -17.79
N LEU A 34 4.70 -3.79 -18.22
CA LEU A 34 4.44 -5.04 -17.51
C LEU A 34 5.13 -5.02 -16.14
N PRO A 35 4.55 -5.68 -15.11
CA PRO A 35 5.21 -5.86 -13.83
C PRO A 35 6.60 -6.48 -14.00
N THR A 36 7.56 -6.12 -13.16
CA THR A 36 8.85 -6.80 -13.13
C THR A 36 8.74 -8.12 -12.36
N THR A 37 9.76 -8.97 -12.46
CA THR A 37 9.84 -10.21 -11.66
C THR A 37 10.09 -9.94 -10.17
N ARG A 38 10.46 -8.71 -9.80
CA ARG A 38 10.75 -8.35 -8.41
C ARG A 38 9.46 -8.12 -7.63
N PRO A 39 9.35 -8.60 -6.37
CA PRO A 39 8.12 -8.51 -5.59
C PRO A 39 7.72 -7.09 -5.18
N ARG A 40 8.65 -6.12 -5.13
CA ARG A 40 8.38 -4.72 -4.76
C ARG A 40 9.34 -3.78 -5.47
N ASP A 41 8.94 -3.23 -6.62
CA ASP A 41 9.76 -2.29 -7.37
C ASP A 41 9.23 -0.86 -7.26
N TYR A 42 9.56 -0.19 -6.15
CA TYR A 42 9.20 1.22 -5.94
C TYR A 42 10.16 2.18 -6.65
N GLU A 43 11.35 1.74 -7.04
CA GLU A 43 12.33 2.61 -7.69
C GLU A 43 12.05 2.80 -9.17
N ASP A 44 11.52 1.79 -9.83
CA ASP A 44 11.29 1.81 -11.28
C ASP A 44 10.28 2.90 -11.69
N PRO A 45 9.07 3.02 -11.10
CA PRO A 45 8.08 4.00 -11.55
C PRO A 45 8.56 5.45 -11.42
N ARG A 46 9.28 5.77 -10.34
CA ARG A 46 9.83 7.12 -10.12
C ARG A 46 10.93 7.48 -11.10
N LYS A 47 11.81 6.54 -11.42
CA LYS A 47 12.90 6.74 -12.40
C LYS A 47 12.32 6.90 -13.80
N LEU A 48 11.37 6.04 -14.18
CA LEU A 48 10.65 6.16 -15.45
C LEU A 48 9.92 7.51 -15.57
N PHE A 49 9.30 7.98 -14.49
CA PHE A 49 8.59 9.27 -14.46
C PHE A 49 9.56 10.45 -14.62
N LEU A 50 10.66 10.48 -13.86
CA LEU A 50 11.70 11.52 -13.99
C LEU A 50 12.38 11.50 -15.37
N ALA A 51 12.51 10.33 -15.99
CA ALA A 51 13.04 10.17 -17.34
C ALA A 51 12.02 10.50 -18.45
N GLY A 52 10.78 10.86 -18.10
CA GLY A 52 9.73 11.17 -19.06
C GLY A 52 9.20 9.96 -19.83
N GLN A 53 9.46 8.74 -19.34
CA GLN A 53 9.06 7.48 -19.99
C GLN A 53 7.66 7.04 -19.58
N VAL A 54 7.16 7.48 -18.42
CA VAL A 54 5.76 7.34 -18.02
C VAL A 54 5.21 8.71 -17.62
N ALA A 55 3.95 8.98 -17.97
CA ALA A 55 3.30 10.25 -17.68
C ALA A 55 2.64 10.31 -16.29
N MET A 56 2.31 9.15 -15.71
CA MET A 56 1.64 9.03 -14.41
C MET A 56 2.05 7.72 -13.73
N PHE A 57 2.05 7.69 -12.40
CA PHE A 57 2.22 6.46 -11.62
C PHE A 57 1.47 6.56 -10.29
N PHE A 58 1.11 5.42 -9.71
CA PHE A 58 0.58 5.37 -8.34
C PHE A 58 1.70 5.57 -7.34
N GLY A 59 1.61 6.63 -6.54
CA GLY A 59 2.65 7.03 -5.62
C GLY A 59 2.17 7.23 -4.19
N THR A 60 3.11 7.63 -3.36
CA THR A 60 2.96 7.98 -1.95
C THR A 60 3.48 9.39 -1.73
N PRO A 61 3.15 10.04 -0.60
CA PRO A 61 3.72 11.35 -0.27
C PRO A 61 5.26 11.40 -0.23
N SER A 62 5.93 10.26 -0.02
CA SER A 62 7.40 10.19 -0.04
C SER A 62 7.99 10.34 -1.44
N ASP A 63 7.20 10.13 -2.48
CA ASP A 63 7.64 10.23 -3.87
C ASP A 63 7.73 11.70 -4.32
N ILE A 64 6.89 12.59 -3.77
CA ILE A 64 7.04 14.05 -3.93
C ILE A 64 8.43 14.46 -3.44
N HIS A 65 8.81 14.02 -2.23
CA HIS A 65 10.12 14.33 -1.66
C HIS A 65 11.25 13.75 -2.51
N TYR A 66 11.12 12.51 -2.98
CA TYR A 66 12.11 11.88 -3.86
C TYR A 66 12.33 12.67 -5.17
N ILE A 67 11.24 13.10 -5.80
CA ILE A 67 11.25 13.85 -7.07
C ILE A 67 11.87 15.24 -6.86
N LEU A 68 11.31 16.04 -5.94
CA LEU A 68 11.72 17.44 -5.75
C LEU A 68 13.11 17.60 -5.13
N SER A 69 13.62 16.60 -4.39
CA SER A 69 15.01 16.62 -3.91
C SER A 69 16.04 16.37 -5.02
N ARG A 70 15.65 15.75 -6.14
CA ARG A 70 16.52 15.44 -7.28
C ARG A 70 16.36 16.41 -8.43
N ALA A 71 15.13 16.87 -8.66
CA ALA A 71 14.78 17.82 -9.70
C ALA A 71 13.79 18.84 -9.11
N PRO A 72 14.28 19.90 -8.43
CA PRO A 72 13.44 20.87 -7.73
C PRO A 72 12.40 21.57 -8.61
N ASP A 73 12.73 21.77 -9.89
CA ASP A 73 11.87 22.45 -10.87
C ASP A 73 11.04 21.46 -11.71
N PHE A 74 11.01 20.17 -11.34
CA PHE A 74 10.25 19.18 -12.09
C PHE A 74 8.74 19.47 -11.98
N PRO A 75 8.00 19.55 -13.10
CA PRO A 75 6.58 19.87 -13.09
C PRO A 75 5.76 18.65 -12.65
N VAL A 76 5.69 18.42 -11.34
CA VAL A 76 4.90 17.34 -10.73
C VAL A 76 3.54 17.84 -10.27
N GLY A 77 2.49 17.08 -10.59
CA GLY A 77 1.15 17.23 -10.04
C GLY A 77 0.74 16.00 -9.24
N VAL A 78 -0.20 16.17 -8.32
CA VAL A 78 -0.81 15.08 -7.56
C VAL A 78 -2.33 15.25 -7.64
N THR A 79 -3.03 14.13 -7.83
CA THR A 79 -4.49 14.06 -7.80
C THR A 79 -4.91 12.84 -6.98
N GLU A 80 -6.16 12.83 -6.53
CA GLU A 80 -6.78 11.65 -5.91
C GLU A 80 -6.88 10.51 -6.94
N LEU A 81 -6.92 9.26 -6.45
CA LEU A 81 -7.19 8.11 -7.33
C LEU A 81 -8.57 8.28 -8.01
N PRO A 82 -8.75 7.79 -9.24
CA PRO A 82 -10.03 7.90 -9.94
C PRO A 82 -11.14 7.15 -9.19
N GLU A 83 -12.35 7.68 -9.26
CA GLU A 83 -13.54 6.98 -8.81
C GLU A 83 -13.74 5.70 -9.63
N THR A 84 -14.04 4.59 -8.96
CA THR A 84 -14.38 3.35 -9.63
C THR A 84 -15.91 3.28 -9.82
N PRO A 85 -16.42 2.46 -10.76
CA PRO A 85 -17.85 2.24 -10.94
C PRO A 85 -18.59 1.79 -9.67
N ALA A 86 -17.87 1.29 -8.66
CA ALA A 86 -18.43 0.90 -7.37
C ALA A 86 -18.84 2.09 -6.47
N GLY A 87 -18.55 3.34 -6.86
CA GLY A 87 -19.04 4.56 -6.18
C GLY A 87 -18.57 4.76 -4.74
N ALA A 88 -17.85 3.80 -4.15
CA ALA A 88 -17.11 3.97 -2.91
C ALA A 88 -15.86 4.80 -3.24
N GLY A 89 -15.68 5.92 -2.53
CA GLY A 89 -14.55 6.84 -2.74
C GLY A 89 -13.24 6.06 -2.92
N ALA A 90 -12.46 6.45 -3.93
CA ALA A 90 -11.31 5.70 -4.43
C ALA A 90 -10.41 5.21 -3.29
N ALA A 91 -10.62 3.97 -2.87
CA ALA A 91 -10.06 3.46 -1.63
C ALA A 91 -8.55 3.27 -1.84
N SER A 92 -7.75 4.04 -1.10
CA SER A 92 -6.31 3.83 -1.05
C SER A 92 -5.96 2.78 0.00
N ALA A 93 -4.85 2.06 -0.22
CA ALA A 93 -4.26 1.25 0.84
C ALA A 93 -3.71 2.16 1.96
N LEU A 94 -4.10 1.88 3.19
CA LEU A 94 -3.54 2.50 4.39
C LEU A 94 -2.40 1.65 4.92
N GLY A 95 -1.17 2.12 4.73
CA GLY A 95 0.02 1.54 5.34
C GLY A 95 0.39 2.27 6.64
N SER A 96 0.95 1.53 7.61
CA SER A 96 1.58 2.13 8.79
C SER A 96 2.74 1.27 9.29
N THR A 97 3.62 1.86 10.09
CA THR A 97 4.66 1.13 10.81
C THR A 97 4.56 1.51 12.28
N GLY A 98 4.49 0.50 13.14
CA GLY A 98 4.39 0.66 14.59
C GLY A 98 5.62 0.11 15.32
N LEU A 99 5.83 0.60 16.54
CA LEU A 99 6.77 0.00 17.48
C LEU A 99 6.01 -0.89 18.46
N LEU A 100 6.57 -2.06 18.76
CA LEU A 100 5.96 -3.07 19.63
C LEU A 100 6.98 -3.47 20.71
N VAL A 101 6.49 -3.71 21.93
CA VAL A 101 7.30 -4.30 23.01
C VAL A 101 6.98 -5.79 23.08
N PRO A 102 7.96 -6.68 22.81
CA PRO A 102 7.74 -8.12 22.93
C PRO A 102 7.30 -8.50 24.35
N ARG A 103 6.35 -9.44 24.46
CA ARG A 103 5.85 -9.92 25.75
C ARG A 103 6.98 -10.45 26.64
N GLY A 104 7.99 -11.11 26.07
CA GLY A 104 9.13 -11.64 26.83
C GLY A 104 10.20 -10.62 27.23
N SER A 105 10.05 -9.33 26.92
CA SER A 105 11.10 -8.35 27.19
C SER A 105 11.37 -8.16 28.69
N PRO A 106 12.64 -8.19 29.15
CA PRO A 106 13.00 -7.87 30.53
C PRO A 106 13.00 -6.36 30.82
N HIS A 107 12.87 -5.52 29.79
CA HIS A 107 12.99 -4.05 29.89
C HIS A 107 11.73 -3.32 29.37
N ARG A 108 10.54 -3.83 29.70
CA ARG A 108 9.27 -3.33 29.13
C ARG A 108 9.06 -1.84 29.35
N GLN A 109 9.34 -1.33 30.56
CA GLN A 109 9.16 0.07 30.90
C GLN A 109 10.13 0.97 30.13
N ALA A 110 11.42 0.64 30.12
CA ALA A 110 12.42 1.41 29.38
C ALA A 110 12.14 1.41 27.87
N ALA A 111 11.74 0.27 27.30
CA ALA A 111 11.32 0.18 25.92
C ALA A 111 10.10 1.07 25.63
N PHE A 112 9.11 1.10 26.53
CA PHE A 112 7.94 1.98 26.40
C PHE A 112 8.29 3.47 26.46
N GLU A 113 9.15 3.87 27.39
CA GLU A 113 9.65 5.25 27.47
C GLU A 113 10.41 5.65 26.19
N PHE A 114 11.25 4.74 25.68
CA PHE A 114 11.94 4.95 24.41
C PHE A 114 10.97 5.13 23.24
N MET A 115 9.94 4.28 23.12
CA MET A 115 8.93 4.42 22.06
C MET A 115 8.22 5.78 22.12
N LYS A 116 7.85 6.26 23.31
CA LYS A 116 7.26 7.60 23.48
C LYS A 116 8.21 8.70 23.02
N TRP A 117 9.48 8.62 23.42
CA TRP A 117 10.50 9.57 23.00
C TRP A 117 10.74 9.55 21.49
N ALA A 118 10.92 8.36 20.90
CA ALA A 118 11.22 8.17 19.48
C ALA A 118 10.07 8.60 18.56
N THR A 119 8.82 8.53 19.06
CA THR A 119 7.60 8.92 18.32
C THR A 119 7.06 10.28 18.72
N ALA A 120 7.83 11.08 19.47
CA ALA A 120 7.45 12.44 19.84
C ALA A 120 7.31 13.34 18.60
N ASP A 121 6.40 14.31 18.68
CA ASP A 121 6.01 15.17 17.55
C ASP A 121 7.21 15.83 16.85
N ARG A 122 8.24 16.26 17.60
CA ARG A 122 9.46 16.85 17.04
C ARG A 122 10.18 15.94 16.04
N TYR A 123 10.16 14.63 16.26
CA TYR A 123 10.78 13.65 15.38
C TYR A 123 9.86 13.29 14.21
N GLY A 124 8.55 13.17 14.45
CA GLY A 124 7.56 12.95 13.40
C GLY A 124 7.56 14.08 12.35
N LEU A 125 7.58 15.34 12.81
CA LEU A 125 7.68 16.51 11.93
C LEU A 125 9.00 16.55 11.17
N ALA A 126 10.12 16.21 11.82
CA ALA A 126 11.41 16.14 11.15
C ALA A 126 11.46 15.03 10.09
N MET A 127 10.83 13.89 10.36
CA MET A 127 10.76 12.77 9.43
C MET A 127 9.95 13.11 8.18
N ALA A 128 8.81 13.78 8.36
CA ALA A 128 7.99 14.25 7.24
C ALA A 128 8.76 15.23 6.36
N ARG A 129 9.45 16.20 6.96
CA ARG A 129 10.29 17.19 6.25
C ARG A 129 11.41 16.56 5.46
N ARG A 130 12.12 15.61 6.08
CA ARG A 130 13.39 15.10 5.56
C ARG A 130 13.23 13.90 4.65
N LEU A 131 12.18 13.11 4.83
CA LEU A 131 12.00 11.83 4.12
C LEU A 131 10.62 11.68 3.47
N GLY A 132 9.72 12.65 3.62
CA GLY A 132 8.33 12.52 3.17
C GLY A 132 7.57 11.40 3.90
N ARG A 133 7.93 11.10 5.15
CA ARG A 133 7.22 10.12 6.01
C ARG A 133 6.33 10.86 7.00
N TYR A 134 5.04 10.85 6.72
CA TYR A 134 4.07 11.65 7.46
C TYR A 134 3.67 11.00 8.78
N PRO A 135 3.40 11.81 9.82
CA PRO A 135 3.03 11.29 11.13
C PRO A 135 1.65 10.64 11.12
N ALA A 136 1.49 9.56 11.89
CA ALA A 136 0.19 8.94 12.14
C ALA A 136 -0.74 9.78 13.04
N ARG A 137 -0.17 10.74 13.80
CA ARG A 137 -0.92 11.68 14.65
C ARG A 137 -1.63 12.71 13.78
N THR A 138 -2.94 12.57 13.64
CA THR A 138 -3.76 13.37 12.70
C THR A 138 -3.69 14.88 12.94
N TRP A 139 -3.57 15.33 14.19
CA TRP A 139 -3.43 16.77 14.49
C TRP A 139 -2.14 17.38 13.95
N LEU A 140 -1.09 16.59 13.70
CA LEU A 140 0.13 17.14 13.09
C LEU A 140 -0.13 17.49 11.62
N LEU A 141 -1.04 16.78 10.94
CA LEU A 141 -1.41 17.01 9.54
C LEU A 141 -2.16 18.33 9.32
N THR A 142 -2.73 18.92 10.37
CA THR A 142 -3.41 20.23 10.29
C THR A 142 -2.47 21.42 10.47
N THR A 143 -1.18 21.17 10.77
CA THR A 143 -0.20 22.25 10.88
C THR A 143 0.03 22.91 9.51
N PRO A 144 0.36 24.22 9.46
CA PRO A 144 0.56 24.95 8.20
C PRO A 144 1.58 24.29 7.26
N HIS A 145 2.50 23.53 7.84
CA HIS A 145 3.55 22.84 7.11
C HIS A 145 3.03 21.72 6.17
N PHE A 146 1.88 21.11 6.48
CA PHE A 146 1.29 20.07 5.62
C PHE A 146 -0.03 20.53 4.99
N ALA A 147 -0.88 21.23 5.75
CA ALA A 147 -2.17 21.67 5.25
C ALA A 147 -2.06 22.73 4.13
N GLY A 148 -0.94 23.45 4.06
CA GLY A 148 -0.68 24.46 3.03
C GLY A 148 -0.03 23.93 1.75
N ASP A 149 0.40 22.66 1.70
CA ASP A 149 1.09 22.10 0.54
C ASP A 149 0.06 21.54 -0.48
N PRO A 150 -0.05 22.14 -1.69
CA PRO A 150 -1.01 21.68 -2.69
C PRO A 150 -0.72 20.25 -3.18
N LEU A 151 0.52 19.77 -3.12
CA LEU A 151 0.88 18.41 -3.52
C LEU A 151 0.46 17.38 -2.47
N LEU A 152 0.29 17.79 -1.21
CA LEU A 152 -0.16 16.90 -0.13
C LEU A 152 -1.67 16.85 0.03
N LYS A 153 -2.38 17.90 -0.40
CA LYS A 153 -3.83 17.99 -0.27
C LYS A 153 -4.58 16.75 -0.79
N PRO A 154 -4.27 16.18 -1.98
CA PRO A 154 -4.95 14.98 -2.47
C PRO A 154 -4.72 13.76 -1.57
N PHE A 155 -3.49 13.58 -1.06
CA PHE A 155 -3.17 12.49 -0.13
C PHE A 155 -3.95 12.61 1.19
N LEU A 156 -4.04 13.82 1.74
CA LEU A 156 -4.79 14.08 2.98
C LEU A 156 -6.30 13.83 2.81
N SER A 157 -6.85 14.23 1.66
CA SER A 157 -8.24 13.95 1.30
C SER A 157 -8.49 12.45 1.22
N GLN A 158 -7.63 11.74 0.47
CA GLN A 158 -7.77 10.31 0.23
C GLN A 158 -7.55 9.44 1.48
N LEU A 159 -6.79 9.94 2.47
CA LEU A 159 -6.59 9.27 3.75
C LEU A 159 -7.93 8.98 4.47
N THR A 160 -8.96 9.80 4.25
CA THR A 160 -10.30 9.61 4.86
C THR A 160 -11.02 8.36 4.33
N ALA A 161 -10.75 7.98 3.08
CA ALA A 161 -11.29 6.78 2.44
C ALA A 161 -10.34 5.58 2.51
N ALA A 162 -9.09 5.77 2.97
CA ALA A 162 -8.09 4.72 2.99
C ALA A 162 -8.47 3.55 3.92
N ARG A 163 -8.06 2.33 3.55
CA ARG A 163 -8.36 1.09 4.28
C ARG A 163 -7.10 0.25 4.49
N PRO A 164 -6.91 -0.38 5.66
CA PRO A 164 -5.76 -1.27 5.89
C PRO A 164 -5.69 -2.39 4.85
N TYR A 165 -4.49 -2.69 4.36
CA TYR A 165 -4.25 -3.86 3.54
C TYR A 165 -4.10 -5.09 4.45
N LEU A 166 -5.17 -5.88 4.56
CA LEU A 166 -5.24 -6.97 5.54
C LEU A 166 -4.46 -8.22 5.12
N LEU A 167 -4.15 -8.37 3.84
CA LEU A 167 -3.49 -9.58 3.32
C LEU A 167 -2.03 -9.70 3.80
N ASP A 168 -1.39 -8.58 4.17
CA ASP A 168 -0.06 -8.53 4.81
C ASP A 168 0.05 -9.43 6.06
N ALA A 169 -1.08 -9.71 6.72
CA ALA A 169 -1.12 -10.59 7.89
C ALA A 169 -1.02 -12.09 7.52
N PHE A 170 -1.11 -12.44 6.23
CA PHE A 170 -1.14 -13.81 5.72
C PHE A 170 -0.14 -13.98 4.57
N PRO A 171 1.18 -14.05 4.86
CA PRO A 171 2.22 -13.98 3.82
C PRO A 171 2.11 -15.05 2.72
N GLU A 172 1.67 -16.25 3.06
CA GLU A 172 1.41 -17.33 2.11
C GLU A 172 0.26 -16.98 1.16
N VAL A 173 -0.83 -16.44 1.69
CA VAL A 173 -2.00 -16.03 0.90
C VAL A 173 -1.69 -14.79 0.06
N GLU A 174 -0.93 -13.83 0.62
CA GLU A 174 -0.43 -12.66 -0.10
C GLU A 174 0.41 -13.04 -1.32
N ARG A 175 1.28 -14.05 -1.16
CA ARG A 175 2.08 -14.60 -2.26
C ARG A 175 1.19 -15.19 -3.35
N ALA A 176 0.25 -16.06 -3.00
CA ALA A 176 -0.67 -16.68 -3.95
C ALA A 176 -1.45 -15.62 -4.76
N TYR A 177 -1.94 -14.58 -4.07
CA TYR A 177 -2.64 -13.47 -4.70
C TYR A 177 -1.73 -12.65 -5.63
N THR A 178 -0.51 -12.34 -5.18
CA THR A 178 0.47 -11.60 -5.99
C THR A 178 0.88 -12.39 -7.24
N ASP A 179 1.07 -13.68 -7.13
CA ASP A 179 1.45 -14.54 -8.25
C ASP A 179 0.30 -14.69 -9.25
N ALA A 180 -0.96 -14.77 -8.78
CA ALA A 180 -2.14 -14.73 -9.64
C ALA A 180 -2.26 -13.41 -10.42
N ILE A 181 -2.03 -12.26 -9.76
CA ILE A 181 -2.01 -10.95 -10.42
C ILE A 181 -0.93 -10.93 -11.51
N LYS A 182 0.30 -11.35 -11.18
CA LYS A 182 1.40 -11.39 -12.15
C LYS A 182 1.08 -12.29 -13.34
N ALA A 183 0.57 -13.49 -13.09
CA ALA A 183 0.18 -14.43 -14.15
C ALA A 183 -0.82 -13.81 -15.13
N ALA A 184 -1.79 -13.04 -14.62
CA ALA A 184 -2.77 -12.34 -15.47
C ALA A 184 -2.14 -11.27 -16.36
N PHE A 185 -1.16 -10.50 -15.84
CA PHE A 185 -0.37 -9.56 -16.64
C PHE A 185 0.44 -10.26 -17.73
N TYR A 186 0.85 -11.52 -17.51
CA TYR A 186 1.54 -12.34 -18.50
C TYR A 186 0.64 -13.26 -19.33
N GLY A 187 -0.69 -13.07 -19.28
CA GLY A 187 -1.63 -13.68 -20.22
C GLY A 187 -2.61 -14.71 -19.66
N ALA A 188 -2.49 -15.11 -18.39
CA ALA A 188 -3.49 -15.97 -17.76
C ALA A 188 -4.88 -15.29 -17.72
N ASP A 189 -5.96 -16.08 -17.73
CA ASP A 189 -7.30 -15.53 -17.48
C ASP A 189 -7.40 -15.04 -16.02
N PRO A 190 -7.80 -13.78 -15.78
CA PRO A 190 -7.89 -13.23 -14.42
C PRO A 190 -8.84 -13.99 -13.50
N ALA A 191 -9.94 -14.55 -14.01
CA ALA A 191 -10.90 -15.27 -13.16
C ALA A 191 -10.32 -16.61 -12.72
N GLU A 192 -9.69 -17.34 -13.63
CA GLU A 192 -9.02 -18.60 -13.32
C GLU A 192 -7.84 -18.40 -12.36
N ALA A 193 -7.01 -17.38 -12.59
CA ALA A 193 -5.87 -17.08 -11.74
C ALA A 193 -6.30 -16.71 -10.31
N LEU A 194 -7.30 -15.84 -10.16
CA LEU A 194 -7.79 -15.45 -8.84
C LEU A 194 -8.53 -16.58 -8.12
N ARG A 195 -9.24 -17.44 -8.84
CA ARG A 195 -9.84 -18.65 -8.27
C ARG A 195 -8.77 -19.58 -7.70
N ALA A 196 -7.67 -19.81 -8.42
CA ALA A 196 -6.56 -20.63 -7.91
C ALA A 196 -5.95 -20.04 -6.62
N ALA A 197 -5.76 -18.71 -6.56
CA ALA A 197 -5.31 -18.03 -5.35
C ALA A 197 -6.33 -18.16 -4.19
N GLN A 198 -7.63 -18.08 -4.49
CA GLN A 198 -8.69 -18.27 -3.49
C GLN A 198 -8.69 -19.71 -2.93
N GLU A 199 -8.49 -20.72 -3.77
CA GLU A 199 -8.37 -22.11 -3.33
C GLU A 199 -7.16 -22.31 -2.40
N GLU A 200 -6.03 -21.68 -2.70
CA GLU A 200 -4.86 -21.68 -1.83
C GLU A 200 -5.12 -20.97 -0.50
N ALA A 201 -5.80 -19.83 -0.54
CA ALA A 201 -6.23 -19.10 0.66
C ALA A 201 -7.13 -19.95 1.58
N ASN A 202 -8.06 -20.71 0.98
CA ASN A 202 -8.94 -21.61 1.72
C ASN A 202 -8.18 -22.78 2.34
N ARG A 203 -7.23 -23.39 1.61
CA ARG A 203 -6.36 -24.44 2.15
C ARG A 203 -5.54 -23.94 3.34
N TYR A 204 -4.98 -22.74 3.24
CA TYR A 204 -4.23 -22.11 4.34
C TYR A 204 -5.08 -22.01 5.62
N LEU A 205 -6.36 -21.59 5.50
CA LEU A 205 -7.28 -21.52 6.65
C LEU A 205 -7.55 -22.90 7.26
N GLU A 206 -7.78 -23.91 6.42
CA GLU A 206 -8.03 -25.27 6.90
C GLU A 206 -6.84 -25.84 7.67
N GLU A 207 -5.62 -25.66 7.15
CA GLU A 207 -4.40 -26.16 7.80
C GLU A 207 -4.11 -25.44 9.12
N THR A 208 -4.29 -24.13 9.15
CA THR A 208 -4.06 -23.30 10.35
C THR A 208 -5.10 -23.62 11.44
N SER A 209 -6.35 -23.87 11.03
CA SER A 209 -7.42 -24.30 11.95
C SER A 209 -7.15 -25.67 12.56
N ARG A 210 -6.52 -26.61 11.81
CA ARG A 210 -6.13 -27.93 12.33
C ARG A 210 -4.91 -27.90 13.25
N LYS A 211 -4.03 -26.91 13.11
CA LYS A 211 -2.79 -26.75 13.90
C LYS A 211 -3.00 -25.93 15.18
N SER A 212 -4.12 -25.22 15.32
CA SER A 212 -4.45 -24.44 16.51
C SER A 212 -5.06 -25.36 17.58
N PRO A 213 -4.42 -25.54 18.75
CA PRO A 213 -4.93 -26.37 19.85
C PRO A 213 -6.15 -25.77 20.55
#